data_AF-A0A944WS35-F1
#
_entry.id   AF-A0A944WS35-F1
#
_cell.length_a   1.000
_cell.length_b   1.000
_cell.length_c   1.000
_cell.angle_alpha   90.00
_cell.angle_beta   90.00
_cell.angle_gamma   90.00
#
_symmetry.space_group_name_H-M   'P 1'
#
loop_
_entity.id
_entity.type
_entity.pdbx_description
1 polymer ?
#
loop_
_entity_poly.entity_id
_entity_poly.type
_entity_poly.pdbx_seq_one_letter_code
_entity_poly.pdbx_strand_id
1 'polypeptide(L)'
;MKLLEPLKINQITLPNRVLVPAMVTRLSGEDGFVNDAVIDRYAGFARGGVGLIVVEACAVHSSKSGPLLRLSDDKFIPGHRKLTDRVHGISDSKIVPQIIHFMKVARSGWRQTVDMLDTDQIEDIISDFGRAAIRAREAGYDGVEIHSAHAYTLMSFLSRHNHRKDEYSGKTLEGRLRLFGRVMAEIRKSVGNDFAVGVRFLAEEVVRDGYTIEDAKPIALRMAQLGVDYISLSVGGKFEDAVPREGQPLYPYTGYSGDRCMPGDWYPAMPNAHLPAAIKEYINGHGFDVPVVSVGKISDPQDAEMLLQTGKADIIGMARQLLADPDWTNKVAAGRSDDIVKCIYCNVCKQLDGAFKEVNCFLWPKGMNQAPADDPDGINPVWGDAAASLTGEVDERGRVILNWQAPSNDATRIYDIYRAEEDGKVTCIEAVKKPRYIDPLALGGLKYTYHVRAVAPDGRSTPPSNSVSLTPDIPSYEKLENA
;
A
#
# COMPACT_ATOMS: atom_id res chain seq x y z
N MET A 1 -6.44 13.82 17.39
CA MET A 1 -5.96 12.50 16.95
C MET A 1 -4.49 12.65 16.62
N LYS A 2 -3.61 11.84 17.20
CA LYS A 2 -2.16 11.89 16.95
C LYS A 2 -1.86 11.69 15.46
N LEU A 3 -2.67 10.90 14.77
CA LEU A 3 -2.65 10.72 13.32
C LEU A 3 -2.61 12.03 12.52
N LEU A 4 -3.29 13.08 12.99
CA LEU A 4 -3.41 14.36 12.31
C LEU A 4 -2.44 15.42 12.86
N GLU A 5 -1.59 15.06 13.82
CA GLU A 5 -0.58 15.97 14.35
C GLU A 5 0.62 16.03 13.41
N PRO A 6 1.26 17.21 13.26
CA PRO A 6 2.45 17.33 12.45
C PRO A 6 3.62 16.55 13.04
N LEU A 7 4.55 16.13 12.16
CA LEU A 7 5.77 15.45 12.55
C LEU A 7 6.96 16.04 11.79
N LYS A 8 7.97 16.50 12.52
CA LYS A 8 9.22 17.00 11.93
C LYS A 8 10.14 15.82 11.60
N ILE A 9 10.68 15.82 10.39
CA ILE A 9 11.68 14.88 9.89
C ILE A 9 12.78 15.74 9.25
N ASN A 10 13.97 15.81 9.85
CA ASN A 10 15.02 16.70 9.39
C ASN A 10 14.50 18.17 9.26
N GLN A 11 14.67 18.83 8.10
CA GLN A 11 14.17 20.18 7.84
C GLN A 11 12.71 20.22 7.38
N ILE A 12 12.08 19.07 7.13
CA ILE A 12 10.70 19.02 6.62
C ILE A 12 9.72 18.74 7.77
N THR A 13 8.53 19.33 7.67
CA THR A 13 7.43 19.06 8.61
C THR A 13 6.31 18.41 7.83
N LEU A 14 5.99 17.16 8.16
CA LEU A 14 4.80 16.49 7.64
C LEU A 14 3.57 17.15 8.31
N PRO A 15 2.52 17.50 7.56
CA PRO A 15 1.31 18.10 8.15
C PRO A 15 0.51 17.10 8.98
N ASN A 16 0.70 15.80 8.75
CA ASN A 16 0.10 14.70 9.52
C ASN A 16 0.96 13.42 9.36
N ARG A 17 0.55 12.34 10.03
CA ARG A 17 1.29 11.07 10.12
C ARG A 17 0.83 10.02 9.11
N VAL A 18 0.19 10.43 8.01
CA VAL A 18 -0.21 9.54 6.92
C VAL A 18 0.84 9.55 5.82
N LEU A 19 1.25 8.37 5.35
CA LEU A 19 2.21 8.20 4.28
C LEU A 19 1.62 7.31 3.18
N VAL A 20 1.84 7.66 1.91
CA VAL A 20 1.65 6.74 0.79
C VAL A 20 3.00 6.10 0.43
N PRO A 21 3.20 4.80 0.66
CA PRO A 21 4.43 4.12 0.26
C PRO A 21 4.49 4.01 -1.27
N ALA A 22 5.71 3.91 -1.81
CA ALA A 22 5.91 3.71 -3.23
C ALA A 22 5.10 2.51 -3.76
N MET A 23 4.36 2.75 -4.84
CA MET A 23 3.59 1.77 -5.60
C MET A 23 3.87 1.99 -7.07
N VAL A 24 4.44 1.00 -7.77
CA VAL A 24 4.61 1.09 -9.22
C VAL A 24 3.24 1.21 -9.87
N THR A 25 3.04 2.28 -10.63
CA THR A 25 1.74 2.63 -11.23
C THR A 25 1.60 2.09 -12.64
N ARG A 26 2.74 1.92 -13.33
CA ARG A 26 2.84 1.62 -14.76
C ARG A 26 2.19 2.68 -15.66
N LEU A 27 2.03 3.90 -15.14
CA LEU A 27 1.58 5.07 -15.90
C LEU A 27 2.72 5.73 -16.68
N SER A 28 3.97 5.55 -16.24
CA SER A 28 5.15 5.95 -17.02
C SER A 28 5.20 5.18 -18.35
N GLY A 29 5.69 5.81 -19.41
CA GLY A 29 6.08 5.09 -20.63
C GLY A 29 7.38 4.30 -20.43
N GLU A 30 7.81 3.58 -21.48
CA GLU A 30 9.16 2.96 -21.52
C GLU A 30 10.30 3.99 -21.55
N ASP A 31 9.95 5.25 -21.82
CA ASP A 31 10.84 6.41 -21.84
C ASP A 31 11.31 6.82 -20.43
N GLY A 32 10.55 6.45 -19.40
CA GLY A 32 10.86 6.70 -17.98
C GLY A 32 10.64 8.14 -17.54
N PHE A 33 9.90 8.93 -18.32
CA PHE A 33 9.57 10.32 -17.98
C PHE A 33 8.30 10.40 -17.14
N VAL A 34 8.25 11.40 -16.27
CA VAL A 34 7.00 11.86 -15.66
C VAL A 34 6.10 12.46 -16.73
N ASN A 35 4.86 11.97 -16.81
CA ASN A 35 3.81 12.46 -17.70
C ASN A 35 2.59 12.93 -16.89
N ASP A 36 1.57 13.47 -17.56
CA ASP A 36 0.39 14.03 -16.89
C ASP A 36 -0.38 13.02 -16.05
N ALA A 37 -0.47 11.76 -16.49
CA ALA A 37 -1.15 10.70 -15.72
C ALA A 37 -0.43 10.38 -14.40
N VAL A 38 0.91 10.39 -14.41
CA VAL A 38 1.73 10.27 -13.20
C VAL A 38 1.51 11.49 -12.29
N ILE A 39 1.52 12.71 -12.85
CA ILE A 39 1.28 13.95 -12.10
C ILE A 39 -0.09 13.91 -11.42
N ASP A 40 -1.14 13.56 -12.16
CA ASP A 40 -2.50 13.50 -11.64
C ASP A 40 -2.63 12.51 -10.49
N ARG A 41 -1.89 11.39 -10.53
CA ARG A 41 -1.90 10.36 -9.48
C ARG A 41 -1.41 10.91 -8.14
N TYR A 42 -0.26 11.55 -8.17
CA TYR A 42 0.34 12.09 -6.96
C TYR A 42 -0.36 13.37 -6.50
N ALA A 43 -0.87 14.17 -7.44
CA ALA A 43 -1.76 15.29 -7.14
C ALA A 43 -3.05 14.84 -6.44
N GLY A 44 -3.56 13.64 -6.76
CA GLY A 44 -4.70 13.03 -6.05
C GLY A 44 -4.41 12.77 -4.57
N PHE A 45 -3.26 12.16 -4.25
CA PHE A 45 -2.85 11.96 -2.87
C PHE A 45 -2.62 13.28 -2.12
N ALA A 46 -2.07 14.29 -2.80
CA ALA A 46 -1.88 15.63 -2.22
C ALA A 46 -3.23 16.29 -1.89
N ARG A 47 -4.20 16.26 -2.82
CA ARG A 47 -5.57 16.75 -2.58
C ARG A 47 -6.24 16.03 -1.42
N GLY A 48 -6.03 14.72 -1.32
CA GLY A 48 -6.54 13.88 -0.25
C GLY A 48 -5.88 14.09 1.13
N GLY A 49 -4.95 15.05 1.24
CA GLY A 49 -4.39 15.49 2.51
C GLY A 49 -3.29 14.58 3.09
N VAL A 50 -2.64 13.75 2.28
CA VAL A 50 -1.57 12.84 2.74
C VAL A 50 -0.36 13.62 3.27
N GLY A 51 0.22 13.21 4.40
CA GLY A 51 1.39 13.86 5.00
C GLY A 51 2.68 13.72 4.19
N LEU A 52 3.05 12.47 3.86
CA LEU A 52 4.24 12.16 3.05
C LEU A 52 3.89 11.27 1.85
N ILE A 53 4.27 11.73 0.66
CA ILE A 53 4.05 11.05 -0.61
C ILE A 53 5.36 10.47 -1.11
N VAL A 54 5.47 9.15 -1.12
CA VAL A 54 6.61 8.47 -1.74
C VAL A 54 6.25 8.11 -3.18
N VAL A 55 6.88 8.79 -4.13
CA VAL A 55 6.76 8.50 -5.57
C VAL A 55 7.29 7.10 -5.83
N GLU A 56 6.70 6.43 -6.82
CA GLU A 56 7.04 5.09 -7.23
C GLU A 56 8.53 4.94 -7.53
N ALA A 57 8.97 3.68 -7.62
CA ALA A 57 10.36 3.35 -7.85
C ALA A 57 10.96 4.18 -9.03
N CYS A 58 11.99 4.96 -8.72
CA CYS A 58 12.72 5.82 -9.65
C CYS A 58 14.13 5.28 -9.85
N ALA A 59 14.43 4.77 -11.04
CA ALA A 59 15.72 4.16 -11.33
C ALA A 59 16.86 5.19 -11.24
N VAL A 60 17.93 4.84 -10.53
CA VAL A 60 19.14 5.67 -10.42
C VAL A 60 20.10 5.52 -11.61
N HIS A 61 19.95 4.44 -12.38
CA HIS A 61 20.78 4.13 -13.55
C HIS A 61 19.99 4.12 -14.87
N SER A 62 20.70 4.00 -15.99
CA SER A 62 20.14 4.14 -17.34
C SER A 62 19.54 2.86 -17.92
N SER A 63 19.69 1.72 -17.24
CA SER A 63 19.13 0.44 -17.69
C SER A 63 17.61 0.53 -17.83
N LYS A 64 17.09 0.14 -18.99
CA LYS A 64 15.64 0.06 -19.21
C LYS A 64 15.07 -1.14 -18.45
N SER A 65 14.06 -0.90 -17.61
CA SER A 65 13.28 -1.95 -16.95
C SER A 65 11.82 -1.53 -16.87
N GLY A 66 11.04 -1.94 -17.87
CA GLY A 66 9.60 -1.65 -17.94
C GLY A 66 9.26 -0.15 -17.87
N PRO A 67 7.98 0.16 -17.64
CA PRO A 67 7.47 1.51 -17.40
C PRO A 67 7.83 2.00 -16.00
N LEU A 68 9.10 2.36 -15.79
CA LEU A 68 9.65 2.83 -14.52
C LEU A 68 10.21 4.25 -14.69
N LEU A 69 9.89 5.15 -13.75
CA LEU A 69 10.45 6.50 -13.71
C LEU A 69 11.97 6.47 -13.50
N ARG A 70 12.65 7.55 -13.88
CA ARG A 70 14.12 7.61 -13.86
C ARG A 70 14.63 8.94 -13.30
N LEU A 71 15.66 8.85 -12.49
CA LEU A 71 16.49 9.97 -12.02
C LEU A 71 17.97 9.73 -12.38
N SER A 72 18.22 9.03 -13.48
CA SER A 72 19.55 8.64 -13.93
C SER A 72 20.27 9.67 -14.82
N ASP A 73 19.55 10.68 -15.30
CA ASP A 73 20.03 11.69 -16.25
C ASP A 73 19.27 13.01 -16.03
N ASP A 74 19.93 14.14 -16.27
CA ASP A 74 19.41 15.49 -16.02
C ASP A 74 18.17 15.79 -16.86
N LYS A 75 18.02 15.12 -18.02
CA LYS A 75 16.83 15.26 -18.87
C LYS A 75 15.51 14.88 -18.16
N PHE A 76 15.56 14.09 -17.09
CA PHE A 76 14.35 13.71 -16.34
C PHE A 76 13.91 14.78 -15.34
N ILE A 77 14.81 15.70 -14.93
CA ILE A 77 14.54 16.74 -13.93
C ILE A 77 13.29 17.58 -14.26
N PRO A 78 13.07 18.07 -15.50
CA PRO A 78 11.92 18.93 -15.79
C PRO A 78 10.56 18.26 -15.51
N GLY A 79 10.43 16.96 -15.81
CA GLY A 79 9.19 16.22 -15.53
C GLY A 79 8.96 16.03 -14.03
N HIS A 80 10.01 15.66 -13.30
CA HIS A 80 9.96 15.55 -11.84
C HIS A 80 9.66 16.90 -11.16
N ARG A 81 10.21 18.01 -11.67
CA ARG A 81 9.92 19.36 -11.18
C ARG A 81 8.45 19.73 -11.36
N LYS A 82 7.86 19.44 -12.52
CA LYS A 82 6.42 19.66 -12.72
C LYS A 82 5.57 18.89 -11.71
N LEU A 83 5.96 17.66 -11.36
CA LEU A 83 5.28 16.85 -10.36
C LEU A 83 5.39 17.45 -8.95
N THR A 84 6.59 17.82 -8.51
CA THR A 84 6.82 18.40 -7.18
C THR A 84 6.11 19.75 -7.05
N ASP A 85 6.27 20.65 -8.03
CA ASP A 85 5.57 21.94 -8.09
C ASP A 85 4.04 21.76 -8.02
N ARG A 86 3.51 20.75 -8.72
CA ARG A 86 2.07 20.47 -8.70
C ARG A 86 1.59 20.00 -7.32
N VAL A 87 2.34 19.13 -6.65
CA VAL A 87 1.99 18.64 -5.31
C VAL A 87 2.08 19.75 -4.28
N HIS A 88 3.17 20.52 -4.27
CA HIS A 88 3.36 21.64 -3.35
C HIS A 88 2.37 22.78 -3.59
N GLY A 89 1.90 22.96 -4.83
CA GLY A 89 0.85 23.94 -5.15
C GLY A 89 -0.57 23.53 -4.74
N ILE A 90 -0.79 22.28 -4.33
CA ILE A 90 -2.10 21.76 -3.92
C ILE A 90 -2.26 21.75 -2.39
N SER A 91 -1.22 21.33 -1.67
CA SER A 91 -1.28 21.12 -0.22
C SER A 91 0.11 21.19 0.42
N ASP A 92 0.15 21.17 1.75
CA ASP A 92 1.38 21.09 2.54
C ASP A 92 2.03 19.70 2.54
N SER A 93 1.48 18.75 1.79
CA SER A 93 2.04 17.40 1.61
C SER A 93 3.51 17.48 1.21
N LYS A 94 4.32 16.63 1.82
CA LYS A 94 5.73 16.46 1.43
C LYS A 94 5.84 15.32 0.43
N ILE A 95 6.79 15.42 -0.49
CA ILE A 95 6.98 14.45 -1.56
C ILE A 95 8.45 14.07 -1.70
N VAL A 96 8.70 12.76 -1.83
CA VAL A 96 10.05 12.20 -2.03
C VAL A 96 9.99 11.12 -3.11
N PRO A 97 11.03 10.93 -3.94
CA PRO A 97 11.10 9.77 -4.82
C PRO A 97 11.73 8.58 -4.08
N GLN A 98 11.22 7.39 -4.37
CA GLN A 98 11.91 6.17 -3.96
C GLN A 98 12.99 5.82 -4.97
N ILE A 99 14.25 6.17 -4.67
CA ILE A 99 15.39 5.90 -5.54
C ILE A 99 15.83 4.44 -5.43
N ILE A 100 15.98 3.78 -6.58
CA ILE A 100 16.21 2.34 -6.66
C ILE A 100 17.28 1.95 -7.68
N HIS A 101 18.04 0.93 -7.35
CA HIS A 101 18.87 0.18 -8.29
C HIS A 101 18.39 -1.28 -8.37
N PHE A 102 18.35 -1.84 -9.58
CA PHE A 102 17.95 -3.23 -9.82
C PHE A 102 18.98 -3.94 -10.69
N MET A 103 19.07 -5.27 -10.54
CA MET A 103 19.95 -6.11 -11.36
C MET A 103 19.19 -6.70 -12.54
N LYS A 104 19.92 -7.20 -13.54
CA LYS A 104 19.32 -7.75 -14.76
C LYS A 104 18.49 -9.01 -14.46
N VAL A 105 17.25 -9.03 -14.96
CA VAL A 105 16.39 -10.22 -14.99
C VAL A 105 16.01 -10.50 -16.44
N ALA A 106 16.30 -11.70 -16.92
CA ALA A 106 15.99 -12.14 -18.27
C ALA A 106 14.62 -12.84 -18.33
N ARG A 107 14.00 -12.86 -19.52
CA ARG A 107 12.74 -13.59 -19.77
C ARG A 107 12.87 -15.11 -19.62
N SER A 108 14.10 -15.65 -19.62
CA SER A 108 14.36 -17.06 -19.31
C SER A 108 14.23 -17.40 -17.83
N GLY A 109 14.04 -16.40 -16.96
CA GLY A 109 14.11 -16.56 -15.50
C GLY A 109 15.53 -16.44 -14.94
N TRP A 110 16.57 -16.36 -15.80
CA TRP A 110 17.92 -16.04 -15.34
C TRP A 110 17.97 -14.63 -14.73
N ARG A 111 18.69 -14.49 -13.62
CA ARG A 111 18.90 -13.22 -12.94
C ARG A 111 20.37 -13.04 -12.59
N GLN A 112 20.84 -11.81 -12.69
CA GLN A 112 22.12 -11.40 -12.12
C GLN A 112 21.99 -11.34 -10.59
N THR A 113 23.00 -11.86 -9.90
CA THR A 113 23.09 -11.86 -8.44
C THR A 113 24.23 -10.95 -7.99
N VAL A 114 24.20 -10.56 -6.71
CA VAL A 114 25.17 -9.59 -6.18
C VAL A 114 26.61 -10.07 -6.27
N ASP A 115 26.88 -11.36 -6.23
CA ASP A 115 28.22 -11.95 -6.41
C ASP A 115 28.77 -11.85 -7.84
N MET A 116 27.95 -11.48 -8.81
CA MET A 116 28.37 -11.21 -10.18
C MET A 116 28.80 -9.75 -10.42
N LEU A 117 28.65 -8.87 -9.43
CA LEU A 117 29.08 -7.48 -9.53
C LEU A 117 30.57 -7.36 -9.21
N ASP A 118 31.35 -6.73 -10.09
CA ASP A 118 32.72 -6.37 -9.78
C ASP A 118 32.79 -5.09 -8.93
N THR A 119 34.00 -4.72 -8.50
CA THR A 119 34.21 -3.54 -7.66
C THR A 119 33.80 -2.26 -8.37
N ASP A 120 34.14 -2.09 -9.65
CA ASP A 120 33.86 -0.87 -10.41
C ASP A 120 32.35 -0.68 -10.58
N GLN A 121 31.62 -1.76 -10.85
CA GLN A 121 30.15 -1.75 -10.88
C GLN A 121 29.54 -1.37 -9.52
N ILE A 122 30.15 -1.77 -8.41
CA ILE A 122 29.71 -1.35 -7.07
C ILE A 122 29.97 0.14 -6.85
N GLU A 123 31.11 0.67 -7.29
CA GLU A 123 31.40 2.11 -7.25
C GLU A 123 30.41 2.91 -8.09
N ASP A 124 30.08 2.44 -9.29
CA ASP A 124 29.09 3.05 -10.17
C ASP A 124 27.71 3.11 -9.51
N ILE A 125 27.27 2.02 -8.87
CA ILE A 125 26.01 1.97 -8.11
C ILE A 125 26.00 3.05 -7.02
N ILE A 126 27.09 3.18 -6.25
CA ILE A 126 27.20 4.18 -5.17
C ILE A 126 27.09 5.60 -5.75
N SER A 127 27.81 5.88 -6.82
CA SER A 127 27.78 7.16 -7.53
C SER A 127 26.40 7.48 -8.11
N ASP A 128 25.71 6.48 -8.67
CA ASP A 128 24.36 6.63 -9.21
C ASP A 128 23.35 7.08 -8.15
N PHE A 129 23.40 6.51 -6.95
CA PHE A 129 22.54 6.95 -5.84
C PHE A 129 22.80 8.41 -5.45
N GLY A 130 24.07 8.83 -5.36
CA GLY A 130 24.44 10.22 -5.08
C GLY A 130 23.92 11.20 -6.16
N ARG A 131 24.16 10.87 -7.44
CA ARG A 131 23.68 11.68 -8.57
C ARG A 131 22.15 11.75 -8.64
N ALA A 132 21.46 10.64 -8.39
CA ALA A 132 19.99 10.63 -8.34
C ALA A 132 19.45 11.51 -7.20
N ALA A 133 20.12 11.53 -6.04
CA ALA A 133 19.74 12.41 -4.94
C ALA A 133 19.93 13.90 -5.29
N ILE A 134 21.02 14.27 -5.98
CA ILE A 134 21.22 15.63 -6.51
C ILE A 134 20.05 16.02 -7.40
N ARG A 135 19.72 15.18 -8.38
CA ARG A 135 18.60 15.44 -9.31
C ARG A 135 17.26 15.53 -8.60
N ALA A 136 17.04 14.72 -7.56
CA ALA A 136 15.83 14.81 -6.76
C ALA A 136 15.76 16.17 -6.03
N ARG A 137 16.85 16.61 -5.39
CA ARG A 137 16.94 17.92 -4.75
C ARG A 137 16.74 19.05 -5.76
N GLU A 138 17.38 18.98 -6.92
CA GLU A 138 17.22 19.97 -8.00
C GLU A 138 15.79 20.02 -8.53
N ALA A 139 15.14 18.87 -8.68
CA ALA A 139 13.73 18.77 -9.07
C ALA A 139 12.75 19.28 -7.99
N GLY A 140 13.23 19.72 -6.83
CA GLY A 140 12.39 20.30 -5.78
C GLY A 140 11.68 19.26 -4.91
N TYR A 141 12.16 18.01 -4.87
CA TYR A 141 11.67 17.06 -3.86
C TYR A 141 12.07 17.51 -2.45
N ASP A 142 11.31 17.09 -1.44
CA ASP A 142 11.56 17.40 -0.02
C ASP A 142 12.66 16.51 0.60
N GLY A 143 13.09 15.48 -0.14
CA GLY A 143 13.99 14.43 0.31
C GLY A 143 14.06 13.28 -0.68
N VAL A 144 14.66 12.16 -0.28
CA VAL A 144 14.66 10.87 -0.99
C VAL A 144 14.37 9.71 -0.06
N GLU A 145 13.75 8.64 -0.59
CA GLU A 145 13.67 7.35 0.09
C GLU A 145 14.57 6.33 -0.61
N ILE A 146 15.55 5.78 0.10
CA ILE A 146 16.42 4.73 -0.42
C ILE A 146 15.65 3.40 -0.46
N HIS A 147 15.52 2.79 -1.63
CA HIS A 147 14.95 1.45 -1.74
C HIS A 147 15.98 0.37 -1.36
N SER A 148 15.87 -0.15 -0.14
CA SER A 148 16.66 -1.27 0.37
C SER A 148 15.80 -2.48 0.80
N ALA A 149 14.65 -2.66 0.14
CA ALA A 149 13.70 -3.76 0.36
C ALA A 149 13.61 -4.76 -0.81
N HIS A 150 12.80 -5.80 -0.63
CA HIS A 150 12.35 -6.76 -1.65
C HIS A 150 13.50 -7.51 -2.36
N ALA A 151 13.50 -7.54 -3.70
CA ALA A 151 14.43 -8.33 -4.50
C ALA A 151 15.50 -7.48 -5.21
N TYR A 152 15.67 -6.22 -4.79
CA TYR A 152 16.52 -5.24 -5.45
C TYR A 152 17.90 -5.13 -4.81
N THR A 153 18.81 -4.43 -5.48
CA THR A 153 20.26 -4.55 -5.26
C THR A 153 20.68 -4.34 -3.80
N LEU A 154 20.29 -3.23 -3.16
CA LEU A 154 20.70 -2.97 -1.77
C LEU A 154 20.18 -4.04 -0.80
N MET A 155 18.95 -4.51 -1.00
CA MET A 155 18.39 -5.61 -0.22
C MET A 155 19.11 -6.93 -0.47
N SER A 156 19.55 -7.19 -1.70
CA SER A 156 20.33 -8.40 -2.01
C SER A 156 21.69 -8.40 -1.34
N PHE A 157 22.32 -7.24 -1.10
CA PHE A 157 23.53 -7.15 -0.27
C PHE A 157 23.22 -7.36 1.22
N LEU A 158 22.09 -6.85 1.71
CA LEU A 158 21.62 -7.07 3.07
C LEU A 158 21.16 -8.51 3.36
N SER A 159 20.85 -9.30 2.33
CA SER A 159 20.29 -10.65 2.48
C SER A 159 21.32 -11.65 3.04
N ARG A 160 20.84 -12.68 3.74
CA ARG A 160 21.67 -13.85 4.08
C ARG A 160 22.03 -14.71 2.85
N HIS A 161 21.31 -14.51 1.74
CA HIS A 161 21.62 -15.09 0.42
C HIS A 161 22.73 -14.34 -0.34
N ASN A 162 23.38 -13.36 0.29
CA ASN A 162 24.56 -12.72 -0.28
C ASN A 162 25.77 -13.67 -0.20
N HIS A 163 26.14 -14.27 -1.34
CA HIS A 163 27.23 -15.23 -1.44
C HIS A 163 28.61 -14.60 -1.71
N ARG A 164 28.73 -13.26 -1.66
CA ARG A 164 30.02 -12.59 -1.81
C ARG A 164 31.03 -13.03 -0.76
N LYS A 165 32.31 -13.01 -1.14
CA LYS A 165 33.46 -13.44 -0.30
C LYS A 165 34.46 -12.32 -0.01
N ASP A 166 34.16 -11.11 -0.47
CA ASP A 166 34.98 -9.90 -0.29
C ASP A 166 34.49 -9.07 0.91
N GLU A 167 34.83 -7.79 0.98
CA GLU A 167 34.42 -6.90 2.07
C GLU A 167 32.89 -6.68 2.17
N TYR A 168 32.13 -7.07 1.14
CA TYR A 168 30.67 -7.06 1.11
C TYR A 168 30.05 -8.42 1.47
N SER A 169 30.83 -9.32 2.08
CA SER A 169 30.39 -10.70 2.31
C SER A 169 29.13 -10.81 3.16
N GLY A 170 28.20 -11.68 2.74
CA GLY A 170 27.00 -12.02 3.49
C GLY A 170 27.24 -12.75 4.82
N LYS A 171 28.48 -13.19 5.09
CA LYS A 171 28.85 -13.92 6.32
C LYS A 171 28.89 -13.07 7.57
N THR A 172 28.94 -11.74 7.43
CA THR A 172 28.95 -10.80 8.56
C THR A 172 27.89 -9.74 8.37
N LEU A 173 27.34 -9.22 9.47
CA LEU A 173 26.38 -8.12 9.40
C LEU A 173 27.04 -6.85 8.81
N GLU A 174 28.29 -6.56 9.16
CA GLU A 174 29.04 -5.41 8.61
C GLU A 174 29.25 -5.51 7.09
N GLY A 175 29.62 -6.69 6.58
CA GLY A 175 29.77 -6.89 5.13
C GLY A 175 28.46 -6.66 4.38
N ARG A 176 27.34 -7.16 4.94
CA ARG A 176 25.99 -6.93 4.40
C ARG A 176 25.59 -5.45 4.39
N LEU A 177 25.92 -4.71 5.45
CA LEU A 177 25.60 -3.28 5.61
C LEU A 177 26.53 -2.35 4.83
N ARG A 178 27.70 -2.82 4.40
CA ARG A 178 28.75 -1.98 3.82
C ARG A 178 28.27 -1.17 2.63
N LEU A 179 27.58 -1.79 1.66
CA LEU A 179 27.08 -1.08 0.49
C LEU A 179 26.08 0.01 0.89
N PHE A 180 25.14 -0.29 1.79
CA PHE A 180 24.19 0.70 2.28
C PHE A 180 24.90 1.88 2.96
N GLY A 181 25.89 1.61 3.82
CA GLY A 181 26.68 2.65 4.47
C GLY A 181 27.42 3.56 3.49
N ARG A 182 27.98 2.97 2.43
CA ARG A 182 28.66 3.74 1.36
C ARG A 182 27.69 4.57 0.53
N VAL A 183 26.52 4.01 0.18
CA VAL A 183 25.44 4.74 -0.50
C VAL A 183 24.96 5.92 0.36
N MET A 184 24.74 5.69 1.66
CA MET A 184 24.32 6.74 2.59
C MET A 184 25.36 7.85 2.69
N ALA A 185 26.65 7.49 2.79
CA ALA A 185 27.74 8.46 2.80
C ALA A 185 27.81 9.29 1.50
N GLU A 186 27.65 8.65 0.32
CA GLU A 186 27.67 9.36 -0.96
C GLU A 186 26.45 10.28 -1.13
N ILE A 187 25.26 9.84 -0.70
CA ILE A 187 24.06 10.70 -0.69
C ILE A 187 24.32 11.90 0.22
N ARG A 188 24.78 11.71 1.47
CA ARG A 188 25.06 12.82 2.38
C ARG A 188 26.13 13.78 1.86
N LYS A 189 27.16 13.27 1.20
CA LYS A 189 28.16 14.10 0.51
C LYS A 189 27.53 14.92 -0.64
N SER A 190 26.56 14.36 -1.34
CA SER A 190 25.95 14.95 -2.52
C SER A 190 24.88 16.00 -2.21
N VAL A 191 24.07 15.77 -1.17
CA VAL A 191 22.92 16.63 -0.83
C VAL A 191 22.93 17.17 0.59
N GLY A 192 24.01 16.98 1.35
CA GLY A 192 24.13 17.52 2.71
C GLY A 192 23.24 16.83 3.75
N ASN A 193 23.24 17.42 4.96
CA ASN A 193 22.47 16.94 6.10
C ASN A 193 21.10 17.64 6.24
N ASP A 194 20.83 18.69 5.45
CA ASP A 194 19.58 19.46 5.45
C ASP A 194 18.49 18.85 4.55
N PHE A 195 18.86 17.88 3.72
CA PHE A 195 17.95 17.18 2.83
C PHE A 195 17.51 15.85 3.46
N ALA A 196 16.20 15.59 3.53
CA ALA A 196 15.68 14.39 4.19
C ALA A 196 16.05 13.12 3.40
N VAL A 197 16.55 12.09 4.10
CA VAL A 197 16.89 10.78 3.52
C VAL A 197 16.25 9.69 4.36
N GLY A 198 15.17 9.13 3.86
CA GLY A 198 14.55 7.92 4.41
C GLY A 198 15.11 6.65 3.82
N VAL A 199 14.75 5.52 4.42
CA VAL A 199 15.03 4.20 3.87
C VAL A 199 13.79 3.32 3.96
N ARG A 200 13.54 2.53 2.92
CA ARG A 200 12.62 1.39 2.99
C ARG A 200 13.40 0.08 2.96
N PHE A 201 13.31 -0.73 4.00
CA PHE A 201 13.96 -2.06 4.04
C PHE A 201 13.04 -3.15 4.61
N LEU A 202 13.47 -4.42 4.57
CA LEU A 202 12.65 -5.52 5.06
C LEU A 202 12.84 -5.72 6.57
N ALA A 203 11.73 -5.85 7.30
CA ALA A 203 11.75 -6.39 8.65
C ALA A 203 11.98 -7.90 8.64
N GLU A 204 11.56 -8.60 7.58
CA GLU A 204 11.81 -10.02 7.35
C GLU A 204 11.88 -10.33 5.85
N GLU A 205 12.76 -11.26 5.46
CA GLU A 205 12.84 -11.71 4.06
C GLU A 205 11.74 -12.69 3.66
N VAL A 206 11.17 -13.41 4.63
CA VAL A 206 10.09 -14.39 4.41
C VAL A 206 10.45 -15.46 3.35
N VAL A 207 11.72 -15.88 3.35
CA VAL A 207 12.22 -16.99 2.54
C VAL A 207 13.06 -17.90 3.41
N ARG A 208 13.23 -19.15 2.98
CA ARG A 208 14.11 -20.10 3.66
C ARG A 208 15.53 -19.53 3.75
N ASP A 209 16.14 -19.66 4.92
CA ASP A 209 17.48 -19.16 5.24
C ASP A 209 17.68 -17.65 5.07
N GLY A 210 16.60 -16.89 4.85
CA GLY A 210 16.59 -15.43 4.86
C GLY A 210 16.62 -14.87 6.29
N TYR A 211 16.86 -13.57 6.41
CA TYR A 211 16.90 -12.92 7.72
C TYR A 211 15.50 -12.65 8.31
N THR A 212 15.44 -12.61 9.63
CA THR A 212 14.21 -12.37 10.43
C THR A 212 14.26 -11.02 11.13
N ILE A 213 13.24 -10.72 11.94
CA ILE A 213 13.19 -9.50 12.75
C ILE A 213 14.41 -9.31 13.67
N GLU A 214 15.01 -10.41 14.15
CA GLU A 214 16.19 -10.34 15.02
C GLU A 214 17.44 -9.86 14.29
N ASP A 215 17.55 -10.15 12.99
CA ASP A 215 18.58 -9.57 12.12
C ASP A 215 18.22 -8.13 11.72
N ALA A 216 16.93 -7.82 11.53
CA ALA A 216 16.46 -6.51 11.09
C ALA A 216 16.65 -5.42 12.16
N LYS A 217 16.54 -5.75 13.45
CA LYS A 217 16.80 -4.84 14.58
C LYS A 217 18.20 -4.18 14.52
N PRO A 218 19.32 -4.94 14.49
CA PRO A 218 20.65 -4.33 14.38
C PRO A 218 20.92 -3.69 13.00
N ILE A 219 20.24 -4.14 11.92
CA ILE A 219 20.25 -3.42 10.64
C ILE A 219 19.64 -2.02 10.80
N ALA A 220 18.45 -1.92 11.40
CA ALA A 220 17.78 -0.65 11.67
C ALA A 220 18.63 0.27 12.55
N LEU A 221 19.24 -0.29 13.60
CA LEU A 221 20.14 0.46 14.47
C LEU A 221 21.32 1.03 13.70
N ARG A 222 21.95 0.26 12.80
CA ARG A 222 23.02 0.79 11.96
C ARG A 222 22.50 1.89 11.03
N MET A 223 21.33 1.73 10.42
CA MET A 223 20.75 2.76 9.56
C MET A 223 20.50 4.06 10.35
N ALA A 224 19.98 3.95 11.58
CA ALA A 224 19.80 5.10 12.48
C ALA A 224 21.13 5.76 12.85
N GLN A 225 22.17 4.97 13.17
CA GLN A 225 23.53 5.47 13.43
C GLN A 225 24.15 6.20 12.23
N LEU A 226 23.81 5.79 11.00
CA LEU A 226 24.24 6.44 9.76
C LEU A 226 23.43 7.71 9.44
N GLY A 227 22.42 8.05 10.28
CA GLY A 227 21.64 9.27 10.15
C GLY A 227 20.55 9.22 9.08
N VAL A 228 19.88 8.07 8.90
CA VAL A 228 18.61 8.07 8.16
C VAL A 228 17.55 8.86 8.94
N ASP A 229 16.77 9.66 8.23
CA ASP A 229 15.81 10.59 8.84
C ASP A 229 14.47 9.94 9.17
N TYR A 230 14.11 8.85 8.49
CA TYR A 230 12.98 7.99 8.83
C TYR A 230 13.17 6.58 8.28
N ILE A 231 12.51 5.60 8.90
CA ILE A 231 12.57 4.18 8.52
C ILE A 231 11.20 3.68 8.11
N SER A 232 11.09 3.24 6.86
CA SER A 232 9.92 2.56 6.30
C SER A 232 10.18 1.05 6.21
N LEU A 233 9.22 0.24 6.65
CA LEU A 233 9.41 -1.21 6.73
C LEU A 233 8.48 -1.94 5.78
N SER A 234 8.96 -3.07 5.27
CA SER A 234 8.17 -4.03 4.51
C SER A 234 8.57 -5.46 4.87
N VAL A 235 7.99 -6.44 4.22
CA VAL A 235 8.36 -7.86 4.38
C VAL A 235 8.36 -8.53 3.02
N GLY A 236 9.22 -9.52 2.82
CA GLY A 236 9.19 -10.39 1.65
C GLY A 236 9.33 -9.68 0.29
N GLY A 237 8.79 -10.32 -0.75
CA GLY A 237 8.96 -9.90 -2.14
C GLY A 237 10.34 -10.28 -2.67
N LYS A 238 10.66 -11.57 -2.68
CA LYS A 238 11.99 -12.12 -2.98
C LYS A 238 11.98 -12.93 -4.28
N PHE A 239 13.14 -13.02 -4.94
CA PHE A 239 13.29 -13.91 -6.10
C PHE A 239 13.54 -15.36 -5.69
N GLU A 240 14.01 -15.58 -4.46
CA GLU A 240 14.42 -16.88 -3.93
C GLU A 240 13.26 -17.89 -3.84
N ASP A 241 12.02 -17.43 -3.70
CA ASP A 241 10.81 -18.27 -3.66
C ASP A 241 9.80 -17.94 -4.77
N ALA A 242 10.18 -17.08 -5.71
CA ALA A 242 9.31 -16.70 -6.81
C ALA A 242 9.02 -17.90 -7.72
N VAL A 243 7.76 -18.05 -8.11
CA VAL A 243 7.30 -19.10 -9.03
C VAL A 243 7.59 -18.67 -10.48
N PRO A 244 8.47 -19.38 -11.21
CA PRO A 244 8.76 -19.05 -12.61
C PRO A 244 7.55 -19.28 -13.51
N ARG A 245 7.47 -18.52 -14.60
CA ARG A 245 6.49 -18.72 -15.67
C ARG A 245 7.21 -18.69 -17.01
N GLU A 246 6.91 -19.65 -17.87
CA GLU A 246 7.57 -19.78 -19.16
C GLU A 246 7.40 -18.51 -20.00
N GLY A 247 8.51 -18.03 -20.58
CA GLY A 247 8.54 -16.83 -21.43
C GLY A 247 8.38 -15.49 -20.70
N GLN A 248 8.29 -15.49 -19.37
CA GLN A 248 8.11 -14.29 -18.55
C GLN A 248 9.32 -14.06 -17.64
N PRO A 249 9.72 -12.79 -17.38
CA PRO A 249 10.71 -12.51 -16.36
C PRO A 249 10.19 -12.95 -14.99
N LEU A 250 11.12 -13.32 -14.10
CA LEU A 250 10.77 -13.69 -12.74
C LEU A 250 10.15 -12.48 -12.03
N TYR A 251 9.05 -12.70 -11.30
CA TYR A 251 8.34 -11.66 -10.57
C TYR A 251 8.42 -11.97 -9.06
N PRO A 252 9.03 -11.11 -8.22
CA PRO A 252 9.40 -11.47 -6.85
C PRO A 252 8.21 -11.59 -5.90
N TYR A 253 6.99 -11.36 -6.38
CA TYR A 253 5.78 -11.37 -5.57
C TYR A 253 4.86 -12.57 -5.84
N THR A 254 5.33 -13.60 -6.55
CA THR A 254 4.56 -14.82 -6.85
C THR A 254 4.74 -15.95 -5.83
N GLY A 255 5.78 -15.89 -4.99
CA GLY A 255 6.02 -16.83 -3.89
C GLY A 255 5.29 -16.49 -2.58
N TYR A 256 5.58 -17.25 -1.53
CA TYR A 256 5.08 -17.03 -0.17
C TYR A 256 5.54 -15.68 0.40
N SER A 257 6.79 -15.29 0.14
CA SER A 257 7.33 -13.97 0.50
C SER A 257 6.51 -12.84 -0.14
N GLY A 258 6.05 -13.06 -1.38
CA GLY A 258 5.20 -12.14 -2.13
C GLY A 258 3.77 -12.04 -1.62
N ASP A 259 3.24 -13.13 -1.08
CA ASP A 259 1.93 -13.18 -0.42
C ASP A 259 1.98 -12.42 0.92
N ARG A 260 3.01 -12.66 1.73
CA ARG A 260 3.24 -11.92 2.99
C ARG A 260 3.54 -10.43 2.78
N CYS A 261 4.22 -10.08 1.68
CA CYS A 261 4.47 -8.69 1.29
C CYS A 261 3.18 -7.93 0.97
N MET A 262 2.23 -8.58 0.30
CA MET A 262 0.97 -7.98 -0.16
C MET A 262 -0.22 -8.84 0.31
N PRO A 263 -0.48 -8.87 1.62
CA PRO A 263 -1.47 -9.76 2.23
C PRO A 263 -2.85 -9.48 1.65
N GLY A 264 -3.51 -10.54 1.15
CA GLY A 264 -4.85 -10.50 0.58
C GLY A 264 -5.96 -10.28 1.61
N ASP A 265 -7.21 -10.37 1.16
CA ASP A 265 -8.43 -10.23 1.98
C ASP A 265 -8.45 -11.14 3.21
N TRP A 266 -8.07 -12.41 3.07
CA TRP A 266 -8.12 -13.45 4.10
C TRP A 266 -7.13 -13.28 5.26
N TYR A 267 -6.13 -12.41 5.12
CA TYR A 267 -5.24 -12.04 6.23
C TYR A 267 -5.99 -11.22 7.29
N PRO A 268 -5.63 -11.30 8.58
CA PRO A 268 -6.14 -10.36 9.57
C PRO A 268 -5.73 -8.92 9.24
N ALA A 269 -6.37 -7.94 9.89
CA ALA A 269 -5.91 -6.56 9.86
C ALA A 269 -4.52 -6.44 10.48
N MET A 270 -3.74 -5.44 10.04
CA MET A 270 -2.43 -5.12 10.61
C MET A 270 -1.43 -6.29 10.73
N PRO A 271 -1.34 -7.24 9.77
CA PRO A 271 -0.61 -8.51 9.98
C PRO A 271 0.90 -8.32 10.18
N ASN A 272 1.44 -7.13 9.87
CA ASN A 272 2.85 -6.81 9.98
C ASN A 272 3.16 -5.75 11.06
N ALA A 273 2.15 -5.17 11.73
CA ALA A 273 2.36 -3.99 12.59
C ALA A 273 3.24 -4.25 13.83
N HIS A 274 3.38 -5.51 14.25
CA HIS A 274 4.27 -5.91 15.33
C HIS A 274 5.76 -5.79 14.95
N LEU A 275 6.11 -5.87 13.66
CA LEU A 275 7.50 -5.82 13.20
C LEU A 275 8.09 -4.39 13.29
N PRO A 276 7.42 -3.33 12.78
CA PRO A 276 7.83 -1.95 13.01
C PRO A 276 7.90 -1.57 14.49
N ALA A 277 6.94 -2.06 15.29
CA ALA A 277 6.94 -1.81 16.73
C ALA A 277 8.21 -2.35 17.42
N ALA A 278 8.60 -3.60 17.10
CA ALA A 278 9.80 -4.22 17.66
C ALA A 278 11.10 -3.53 17.22
N ILE A 279 11.16 -3.07 15.96
CA ILE A 279 12.31 -2.31 15.45
C ILE A 279 12.40 -0.94 16.15
N LYS A 280 11.28 -0.24 16.27
CA LYS A 280 11.22 1.06 16.94
C LYS A 280 11.63 0.96 18.40
N GLU A 281 11.07 0.01 19.13
CA GLU A 281 11.45 -0.27 20.52
C GLU A 281 12.97 -0.50 20.65
N TYR A 282 13.53 -1.31 19.74
CA TYR A 282 14.95 -1.62 19.74
C TYR A 282 15.83 -0.39 19.49
N ILE A 283 15.55 0.42 18.46
CA ILE A 283 16.38 1.60 18.15
C ILE A 283 16.25 2.69 19.23
N ASN A 284 15.04 2.90 19.76
CA ASN A 284 14.80 3.87 20.84
C ASN A 284 15.53 3.43 22.12
N GLY A 285 15.54 2.13 22.44
CA GLY A 285 16.32 1.57 23.54
C GLY A 285 17.83 1.76 23.42
N HIS A 286 18.33 2.06 22.21
CA HIS A 286 19.73 2.39 21.94
C HIS A 286 19.98 3.90 21.77
N GLY A 287 18.99 4.75 22.11
CA GLY A 287 19.13 6.21 22.09
C GLY A 287 18.91 6.88 20.73
N PHE A 288 18.31 6.18 19.77
CA PHE A 288 17.96 6.73 18.45
C PHE A 288 16.44 6.84 18.30
N ASP A 289 15.91 8.07 18.24
CA ASP A 289 14.47 8.34 18.07
C ASP A 289 14.13 8.64 16.60
N VAL A 290 14.53 7.74 15.70
CA VAL A 290 14.25 7.87 14.26
C VAL A 290 12.79 7.46 14.00
N PRO A 291 11.96 8.30 13.36
CA PRO A 291 10.58 7.96 13.05
C PRO A 291 10.43 6.65 12.27
N VAL A 292 9.54 5.76 12.73
CA VAL A 292 9.26 4.47 12.08
C VAL A 292 7.86 4.45 11.45
N VAL A 293 7.81 4.07 10.18
CA VAL A 293 6.58 3.88 9.41
C VAL A 293 6.10 2.43 9.54
N SER A 294 4.84 2.26 9.95
CA SER A 294 4.17 0.95 9.94
C SER A 294 3.27 0.79 8.73
N VAL A 295 3.30 -0.39 8.11
CA VAL A 295 2.48 -0.76 6.94
C VAL A 295 1.86 -2.14 7.11
N GLY A 296 0.88 -2.45 6.26
CA GLY A 296 0.30 -3.79 6.14
C GLY A 296 -1.14 -3.81 6.63
N LYS A 297 -2.09 -3.68 5.69
CA LYS A 297 -3.55 -3.68 5.94
C LYS A 297 -4.00 -2.79 7.11
N ILE A 298 -3.51 -1.56 7.16
CA ILE A 298 -3.90 -0.56 8.16
C ILE A 298 -4.87 0.42 7.48
N SER A 299 -6.13 0.02 7.28
CA SER A 299 -7.15 0.84 6.60
C SER A 299 -8.14 1.51 7.55
N ASP A 300 -8.26 0.99 8.77
CA ASP A 300 -9.16 1.55 9.77
C ASP A 300 -8.51 2.74 10.49
N PRO A 301 -9.15 3.91 10.55
CA PRO A 301 -8.61 5.07 11.27
C PRO A 301 -8.34 4.79 12.75
N GLN A 302 -9.13 3.91 13.40
CA GLN A 302 -8.95 3.58 14.81
C GLN A 302 -7.70 2.73 15.03
N ASP A 303 -7.45 1.76 14.15
CA ASP A 303 -6.22 0.95 14.14
C ASP A 303 -4.99 1.84 13.95
N ALA A 304 -5.05 2.76 12.98
CA ALA A 304 -3.98 3.73 12.71
C ALA A 304 -3.69 4.61 13.93
N GLU A 305 -4.72 5.20 14.54
CA GLU A 305 -4.58 6.04 15.74
C GLU A 305 -4.04 5.24 16.93
N MET A 306 -4.53 4.02 17.14
CA MET A 306 -4.05 3.14 18.22
C MET A 306 -2.54 2.87 18.09
N LEU A 307 -2.05 2.51 16.89
CA LEU A 307 -0.62 2.25 16.67
C LEU A 307 0.24 3.47 17.00
N LEU A 308 -0.23 4.68 16.68
CA LEU A 308 0.48 5.92 16.97
C LEU A 308 0.43 6.27 18.47
N GLN A 309 -0.74 6.18 19.10
CA GLN A 309 -0.94 6.48 20.53
C GLN A 309 -0.14 5.54 21.43
N THR A 310 -0.09 4.25 21.07
CA THR A 310 0.68 3.23 21.80
C THR A 310 2.17 3.23 21.47
N GLY A 311 2.64 4.17 20.65
CA GLY A 311 4.06 4.33 20.31
C GLY A 311 4.62 3.25 19.38
N LYS A 312 3.78 2.35 18.85
CA LYS A 312 4.17 1.25 17.95
C LYS A 312 4.60 1.72 16.55
N ALA A 313 4.26 2.95 16.18
CA ALA A 313 4.71 3.62 14.97
C ALA A 313 4.73 5.15 15.19
N ASP A 314 5.38 5.89 14.29
CA ASP A 314 5.32 7.36 14.22
C ASP A 314 4.53 7.85 13.02
N ILE A 315 4.41 7.00 11.99
CA ILE A 315 3.77 7.28 10.71
C ILE A 315 3.05 6.00 10.26
N ILE A 316 1.87 6.15 9.66
CA ILE A 316 1.07 5.05 9.11
C ILE A 316 1.15 5.09 7.59
N GLY A 317 1.76 4.05 7.01
CA GLY A 317 1.89 3.89 5.57
C GLY A 317 0.75 3.07 4.97
N MET A 318 0.03 3.67 4.03
CA MET A 318 -1.10 3.07 3.33
C MET A 318 -0.90 3.11 1.81
N ALA A 319 -0.64 1.95 1.21
CA ALA A 319 -0.53 1.82 -0.24
C ALA A 319 -1.93 1.62 -0.87
N ARG A 320 -2.44 0.38 -0.78
CA ARG A 320 -3.70 -0.03 -1.41
C ARG A 320 -4.93 0.72 -0.90
N GLN A 321 -4.94 1.14 0.38
CA GLN A 321 -6.03 1.94 0.92
C GLN A 321 -6.10 3.32 0.29
N LEU A 322 -4.97 4.03 0.13
CA LEU A 322 -4.97 5.34 -0.51
C LEU A 322 -5.16 5.25 -2.03
N LEU A 323 -4.83 4.11 -2.66
CA LEU A 323 -5.22 3.84 -4.05
C LEU A 323 -6.74 3.65 -4.20
N ALA A 324 -7.39 3.04 -3.19
CA ALA A 324 -8.83 2.89 -3.16
C ALA A 324 -9.52 4.24 -2.88
N ASP A 325 -9.07 4.97 -1.87
CA ASP A 325 -9.64 6.23 -1.42
C ASP A 325 -8.53 7.24 -1.11
N PRO A 326 -8.13 8.10 -2.08
CA PRO A 326 -7.13 9.13 -1.86
C PRO A 326 -7.54 10.14 -0.78
N ASP A 327 -8.85 10.39 -0.62
CA ASP A 327 -9.41 11.37 0.32
C ASP A 327 -9.54 10.85 1.75
N TRP A 328 -9.03 9.65 2.04
CA TRP A 328 -9.07 9.01 3.36
C TRP A 328 -8.64 9.96 4.49
N THR A 329 -7.54 10.70 4.32
CA THR A 329 -7.02 11.58 5.38
C THR A 329 -7.95 12.75 5.66
N ASN A 330 -8.47 13.39 4.60
CA ASN A 330 -9.44 14.47 4.71
C ASN A 330 -10.74 14.00 5.36
N LYS A 331 -11.24 12.81 4.98
CA LYS A 331 -12.43 12.20 5.56
C LYS A 331 -12.24 11.94 7.06
N VAL A 332 -11.09 11.41 7.47
CA VAL A 332 -10.76 11.25 8.90
C VAL A 332 -10.72 12.60 9.62
N ALA A 333 -10.06 13.59 9.05
CA ALA A 333 -9.98 14.93 9.64
C ALA A 333 -11.35 15.61 9.79
N ALA A 334 -12.27 15.35 8.87
CA ALA A 334 -13.64 15.87 8.89
C ALA A 334 -14.61 15.04 9.76
N GLY A 335 -14.14 13.96 10.42
CA GLY A 335 -15.01 13.06 11.18
C GLY A 335 -15.93 12.20 10.30
N ARG A 336 -15.65 12.09 9.01
CA ARG A 336 -16.40 11.31 8.01
C ARG A 336 -15.79 9.93 7.77
N SER A 337 -15.37 9.25 8.82
CA SER A 337 -14.74 7.93 8.72
C SER A 337 -15.68 6.87 8.11
N ASP A 338 -17.00 7.06 8.22
CA ASP A 338 -18.00 6.18 7.62
C ASP A 338 -18.12 6.33 6.09
N ASP A 339 -17.60 7.43 5.52
CA ASP A 339 -17.57 7.70 4.07
C ASP A 339 -16.30 7.13 3.39
N ILE A 340 -15.43 6.47 4.17
CA ILE A 340 -14.19 5.91 3.65
C ILE A 340 -14.49 4.67 2.80
N VAL A 341 -14.04 4.69 1.55
CA VAL A 341 -14.07 3.52 0.67
C VAL A 341 -12.92 2.59 1.06
N LYS A 342 -13.24 1.60 1.90
CA LYS A 342 -12.23 0.66 2.42
C LYS A 342 -11.73 -0.27 1.31
N CYS A 343 -10.42 -0.38 1.18
CA CYS A 343 -9.80 -1.36 0.30
C CYS A 343 -10.18 -2.78 0.74
N ILE A 344 -10.72 -3.56 -0.19
CA ILE A 344 -11.10 -4.96 0.06
C ILE A 344 -9.92 -5.93 -0.05
N TYR A 345 -8.71 -5.43 -0.33
CA TYR A 345 -7.49 -6.24 -0.44
C TYR A 345 -7.55 -7.40 -1.46
N CYS A 346 -8.35 -7.25 -2.53
CA CYS A 346 -8.53 -8.25 -3.59
C CYS A 346 -7.27 -8.52 -4.43
N ASN A 347 -6.22 -7.70 -4.28
CA ASN A 347 -4.94 -7.80 -4.99
C ASN A 347 -5.02 -7.73 -6.53
N VAL A 348 -6.12 -7.23 -7.11
CA VAL A 348 -6.19 -6.95 -8.56
C VAL A 348 -5.12 -5.94 -8.98
N CYS A 349 -4.85 -4.92 -8.16
CA CYS A 349 -3.75 -3.97 -8.39
C CYS A 349 -2.37 -4.68 -8.48
N LYS A 350 -2.10 -5.64 -7.60
CA LYS A 350 -0.90 -6.51 -7.65
C LYS A 350 -0.87 -7.35 -8.93
N GLN A 351 -2.02 -7.88 -9.35
CA GLN A 351 -2.13 -8.69 -10.58
C GLN A 351 -1.87 -7.84 -11.83
N LEU A 352 -2.38 -6.62 -11.89
CA LEU A 352 -2.13 -5.67 -12.98
C LEU A 352 -0.64 -5.34 -13.09
N ASP A 353 0.02 -5.07 -11.96
CA ASP A 353 1.46 -4.84 -11.93
C ASP A 353 2.25 -6.06 -12.42
N GLY A 354 1.95 -7.25 -11.89
CA GLY A 354 2.59 -8.49 -12.32
C GLY A 354 2.31 -8.86 -13.79
N ALA A 355 1.24 -8.34 -14.38
CA ALA A 355 0.85 -8.54 -15.77
C ALA A 355 1.32 -7.40 -16.71
N PHE A 356 2.12 -6.46 -16.21
CA PHE A 356 2.62 -5.33 -16.97
C PHE A 356 1.54 -4.39 -17.52
N LYS A 357 0.48 -4.15 -16.74
CA LYS A 357 -0.66 -3.27 -17.09
C LYS A 357 -0.76 -2.08 -16.14
N GLU A 358 -1.35 -0.98 -16.61
CA GLU A 358 -1.68 0.18 -15.77
C GLU A 358 -2.38 -0.26 -14.47
N VAL A 359 -1.85 0.21 -13.34
CA VAL A 359 -2.34 -0.18 -12.01
C VAL A 359 -3.41 0.81 -11.56
N ASN A 360 -4.63 0.28 -11.41
CA ASN A 360 -5.80 0.98 -10.86
C ASN A 360 -6.47 0.14 -9.76
N CYS A 361 -7.42 0.74 -9.05
CA CYS A 361 -8.21 0.05 -8.03
C CYS A 361 -9.42 -0.65 -8.67
N PHE A 362 -9.65 -1.91 -8.32
CA PHE A 362 -10.79 -2.71 -8.80
C PHE A 362 -12.16 -2.16 -8.39
N LEU A 363 -12.22 -1.39 -7.29
CA LEU A 363 -13.48 -0.83 -6.79
C LEU A 363 -14.09 0.19 -7.75
N TRP A 364 -13.29 0.74 -8.67
CA TRP A 364 -13.71 1.80 -9.58
C TRP A 364 -14.07 1.27 -10.97
N PRO A 365 -15.00 1.93 -11.69
CA PRO A 365 -15.39 1.54 -13.04
C PRO A 365 -14.22 1.28 -13.98
N LYS A 366 -14.38 0.28 -14.85
CA LYS A 366 -13.39 -0.05 -15.88
C LYS A 366 -13.08 1.19 -16.73
N GLY A 367 -11.79 1.48 -16.91
CA GLY A 367 -11.31 2.63 -17.66
C GLY A 367 -11.00 3.86 -16.81
N MET A 368 -11.34 3.85 -15.51
CA MET A 368 -10.84 4.84 -14.57
C MET A 368 -9.43 4.47 -14.12
N ASN A 369 -8.50 5.41 -14.28
CA ASN A 369 -7.12 5.22 -13.86
C ASN A 369 -6.89 5.56 -12.39
N GLN A 370 -7.86 6.20 -11.73
CA GLN A 370 -7.82 6.64 -10.33
C GLN A 370 -9.21 6.63 -9.71
N ALA A 371 -9.29 6.79 -8.39
CA ALA A 371 -10.55 7.03 -7.72
C ALA A 371 -11.22 8.31 -8.26
N PRO A 372 -12.57 8.35 -8.32
CA PRO A 372 -13.28 9.61 -8.49
C PRO A 372 -12.90 10.58 -7.37
N ALA A 373 -13.04 11.88 -7.63
CA ALA A 373 -12.88 12.89 -6.58
C ALA A 373 -13.98 12.69 -5.53
N ASP A 374 -13.64 12.85 -4.25
CA ASP A 374 -14.64 12.99 -3.19
C ASP A 374 -15.52 14.22 -3.45
N ASP A 375 -16.82 14.05 -3.31
CA ASP A 375 -17.82 15.11 -3.49
C ASP A 375 -18.63 15.26 -2.20
N PRO A 376 -18.08 15.89 -1.13
CA PRO A 376 -18.73 15.93 0.17
C PRO A 376 -20.14 16.56 0.14
N ASP A 377 -20.36 17.49 -0.79
CA ASP A 377 -21.63 18.20 -0.99
C ASP A 377 -22.53 17.51 -2.04
N GLY A 378 -22.04 16.45 -2.69
CA GLY A 378 -22.77 15.74 -3.71
C GLY A 378 -24.04 15.09 -3.16
N ILE A 379 -24.97 14.85 -4.08
CA ILE A 379 -26.26 14.27 -3.74
C ILE A 379 -26.05 12.81 -3.33
N ASN A 380 -26.02 12.55 -2.02
CA ASN A 380 -26.04 11.20 -1.49
C ASN A 380 -27.37 10.52 -1.82
N PRO A 381 -27.41 9.19 -1.98
CA PRO A 381 -28.67 8.49 -1.99
C PRO A 381 -29.38 8.76 -0.65
N VAL A 382 -30.68 9.02 -0.70
CA VAL A 382 -31.48 9.26 0.52
C VAL A 382 -32.67 8.32 0.52
N TRP A 383 -32.79 7.51 1.58
CA TRP A 383 -34.00 6.74 1.81
C TRP A 383 -35.20 7.69 1.91
N GLY A 384 -36.29 7.41 1.20
CA GLY A 384 -37.51 8.22 1.29
C GLY A 384 -38.22 8.13 2.65
N ASP A 385 -39.39 8.75 2.76
CA ASP A 385 -40.19 8.90 3.99
C ASP A 385 -40.54 7.58 4.72
N ALA A 386 -40.45 6.45 4.02
CA ALA A 386 -40.43 5.12 4.61
C ALA A 386 -38.99 4.58 4.56
N ALA A 387 -38.29 4.52 5.70
CA ALA A 387 -36.90 4.04 5.80
C ALA A 387 -36.67 2.76 4.98
N ALA A 388 -36.08 2.83 3.78
CA ALA A 388 -35.85 1.78 2.77
C ALA A 388 -36.97 0.75 2.46
N SER A 389 -37.99 0.59 3.31
CA SER A 389 -38.94 -0.51 3.36
C SER A 389 -38.28 -1.87 3.13
N LEU A 390 -37.12 -2.15 3.75
CA LEU A 390 -36.48 -3.46 3.62
C LEU A 390 -37.43 -4.51 4.19
N THR A 391 -37.80 -5.48 3.35
CA THR A 391 -38.56 -6.66 3.72
C THR A 391 -37.77 -7.90 3.37
N GLY A 392 -38.03 -8.98 4.10
CA GLY A 392 -37.42 -10.26 3.86
C GLY A 392 -38.41 -11.38 4.07
N GLU A 393 -38.34 -12.40 3.22
CA GLU A 393 -39.13 -13.63 3.31
C GLU A 393 -38.23 -14.84 3.03
N VAL A 394 -38.65 -16.02 3.47
CA VAL A 394 -37.99 -17.29 3.16
C VAL A 394 -38.86 -18.02 2.15
N ASP A 395 -38.29 -18.39 1.01
CA ASP A 395 -39.03 -19.14 -0.01
C ASP A 395 -39.10 -20.64 0.30
N GLU A 396 -39.90 -21.37 -0.49
CA GLU A 396 -40.10 -22.82 -0.38
C GLU A 396 -38.80 -23.65 -0.49
N ARG A 397 -37.71 -23.04 -0.97
CA ARG A 397 -36.39 -23.67 -1.12
C ARG A 397 -35.43 -23.29 0.01
N GLY A 398 -35.93 -22.58 1.03
CA GLY A 398 -35.15 -22.12 2.17
C GLY A 398 -34.27 -20.90 1.88
N ARG A 399 -34.44 -20.23 0.74
CA ARG A 399 -33.63 -19.04 0.39
C ARG A 399 -34.25 -17.80 1.02
N VAL A 400 -33.41 -16.90 1.53
CA VAL A 400 -33.87 -15.60 2.01
C VAL A 400 -33.96 -14.63 0.83
N ILE A 401 -35.14 -14.09 0.59
CA ILE A 401 -35.41 -13.09 -0.44
C ILE A 401 -35.56 -11.73 0.24
N LEU A 402 -34.71 -10.78 -0.14
CA LEU A 402 -34.75 -9.40 0.34
C LEU A 402 -35.25 -8.47 -0.76
N ASN A 403 -36.17 -7.57 -0.42
CA ASN A 403 -36.64 -6.50 -1.31
C ASN A 403 -36.67 -5.18 -0.56
N TRP A 404 -36.40 -4.08 -1.25
CA TRP A 404 -36.46 -2.75 -0.68
C TRP A 404 -36.92 -1.73 -1.73
N GLN A 405 -37.23 -0.53 -1.28
CA GLN A 405 -37.46 0.61 -2.15
C GLN A 405 -36.12 1.25 -2.50
N ALA A 406 -35.96 1.64 -3.77
CA ALA A 406 -34.83 2.45 -4.17
C ALA A 406 -34.85 3.81 -3.43
N PRO A 407 -33.69 4.45 -3.20
CA PRO A 407 -33.62 5.80 -2.69
C PRO A 407 -34.47 6.77 -3.50
N SER A 408 -34.92 7.83 -2.84
CA SER A 408 -35.84 8.84 -3.40
C SER A 408 -35.23 9.68 -4.53
N ASN A 409 -33.93 9.57 -4.76
CA ASN A 409 -33.17 10.27 -5.79
C ASN A 409 -32.34 9.32 -6.66
N ASP A 410 -31.96 9.77 -7.86
CA ASP A 410 -31.21 8.98 -8.85
C ASP A 410 -29.69 8.93 -8.57
N ALA A 411 -29.30 9.06 -7.30
CA ALA A 411 -27.90 9.06 -6.88
C ALA A 411 -27.34 7.64 -6.68
N THR A 412 -28.18 6.60 -6.77
CA THR A 412 -27.79 5.24 -6.40
C THR A 412 -27.10 4.51 -7.55
N ARG A 413 -25.91 4.00 -7.28
CA ARG A 413 -25.13 3.19 -8.23
C ARG A 413 -25.28 1.69 -7.99
N ILE A 414 -25.15 1.27 -6.73
CA ILE A 414 -25.26 -0.11 -6.23
C ILE A 414 -25.88 -0.11 -4.82
N TYR A 415 -26.17 -1.31 -4.32
CA TYR A 415 -26.62 -1.58 -2.97
C TYR A 415 -25.72 -2.62 -2.32
N ASP A 416 -25.13 -2.28 -1.18
CA ASP A 416 -24.37 -3.20 -0.36
C ASP A 416 -25.31 -3.90 0.62
N ILE A 417 -25.27 -5.24 0.62
CA ILE A 417 -26.11 -6.09 1.46
C ILE A 417 -25.29 -6.56 2.65
N TYR A 418 -25.74 -6.19 3.85
CA TYR A 418 -25.09 -6.58 5.09
C TYR A 418 -25.88 -7.67 5.80
N ARG A 419 -25.18 -8.67 6.32
CA ARG A 419 -25.72 -9.78 7.11
C ARG A 419 -24.95 -9.92 8.42
N ALA A 420 -25.68 -10.15 9.51
CA ALA A 420 -25.15 -10.59 10.79
C ALA A 420 -25.77 -11.93 11.18
N GLU A 421 -24.94 -12.78 11.78
CA GLU A 421 -25.36 -14.05 12.40
C GLU A 421 -25.55 -13.83 13.92
N GLU A 422 -25.74 -14.91 14.69
CA GLU A 422 -26.02 -14.82 16.14
C GLU A 422 -24.88 -14.20 16.95
N ASP A 423 -23.65 -14.24 16.44
CA ASP A 423 -22.48 -13.60 17.07
C ASP A 423 -22.50 -12.06 16.97
N GLY A 424 -23.48 -11.50 16.24
CA GLY A 424 -23.66 -10.07 16.03
C GLY A 424 -22.67 -9.45 15.05
N LYS A 425 -21.78 -10.25 14.43
CA LYS A 425 -20.79 -9.74 13.49
C LYS A 425 -21.45 -9.40 12.17
N VAL A 426 -21.52 -8.11 11.86
CA VAL A 426 -22.04 -7.60 10.60
C VAL A 426 -20.97 -7.73 9.51
N THR A 427 -21.33 -8.29 8.36
CA THR A 427 -20.48 -8.38 7.17
C THR A 427 -21.25 -7.95 5.92
N CYS A 428 -20.60 -7.24 4.99
CA CYS A 428 -21.16 -7.02 3.65
C CYS A 428 -20.99 -8.32 2.85
N ILE A 429 -22.09 -8.94 2.43
CA ILE A 429 -22.10 -10.27 1.77
C ILE A 429 -22.23 -10.18 0.25
N GLU A 430 -22.80 -9.11 -0.30
CA GLU A 430 -22.97 -8.93 -1.74
C GLU A 430 -23.20 -7.45 -2.08
N ALA A 431 -22.86 -7.06 -3.31
CA ALA A 431 -23.22 -5.76 -3.89
C ALA A 431 -24.09 -5.94 -5.15
N VAL A 432 -25.30 -5.39 -5.15
CA VAL A 432 -26.27 -5.56 -6.26
C VAL A 432 -26.65 -4.23 -6.92
N LYS A 433 -27.14 -4.27 -8.16
CA LYS A 433 -27.60 -3.08 -8.90
C LYS A 433 -29.09 -2.81 -8.79
N LYS A 434 -29.86 -3.79 -8.33
CA LYS A 434 -31.33 -3.73 -8.26
C LYS A 434 -31.75 -3.79 -6.79
N PRO A 435 -32.90 -3.21 -6.44
CA PRO A 435 -33.36 -3.19 -5.05
C PRO A 435 -33.97 -4.52 -4.59
N ARG A 436 -33.28 -5.63 -4.92
CA ARG A 436 -33.65 -7.01 -4.61
C ARG A 436 -32.39 -7.87 -4.56
N TYR A 437 -32.33 -8.75 -3.57
CA TYR A 437 -31.29 -9.76 -3.43
C TYR A 437 -31.89 -11.08 -2.96
N ILE A 438 -31.27 -12.20 -3.32
CA ILE A 438 -31.61 -13.53 -2.82
C ILE A 438 -30.34 -14.05 -2.17
N ASP A 439 -30.37 -14.32 -0.87
CA ASP A 439 -29.29 -15.01 -0.17
C ASP A 439 -29.50 -16.53 -0.31
N PRO A 440 -28.68 -17.21 -1.14
CA PRO A 440 -28.80 -18.65 -1.33
C PRO A 440 -28.02 -19.44 -0.27
N LEU A 441 -27.31 -18.77 0.64
CA LEU A 441 -26.40 -19.37 1.62
C LEU A 441 -26.95 -19.34 3.05
N ALA A 442 -28.15 -18.81 3.26
CA ALA A 442 -28.81 -18.83 4.57
C ALA A 442 -29.17 -20.28 4.94
N LEU A 443 -28.49 -20.82 5.95
CA LEU A 443 -28.73 -22.17 6.49
C LEU A 443 -29.96 -22.17 7.42
N GLY A 444 -30.83 -23.16 7.24
CA GLY A 444 -31.99 -23.40 8.11
C GLY A 444 -31.61 -23.62 9.58
N GLY A 445 -32.43 -23.08 10.48
CA GLY A 445 -32.25 -23.14 11.94
C GLY A 445 -31.39 -22.01 12.53
N LEU A 446 -30.73 -21.19 11.70
CA LEU A 446 -29.94 -20.04 12.15
C LEU A 446 -30.69 -18.73 11.95
N LYS A 447 -30.54 -17.82 12.92
CA LYS A 447 -31.08 -16.46 12.80
C LYS A 447 -30.09 -15.55 12.08
N TYR A 448 -30.57 -14.89 11.04
CA TYR A 448 -29.83 -13.87 10.31
C TYR A 448 -30.50 -12.52 10.45
N THR A 449 -29.71 -11.46 10.54
CA THR A 449 -30.19 -10.07 10.50
C THR A 449 -29.57 -9.34 9.32
N TYR A 450 -30.41 -8.73 8.50
CA TYR A 450 -29.98 -8.04 7.29
C TYR A 450 -30.26 -6.54 7.37
N HIS A 451 -29.39 -5.75 6.75
CA HIS A 451 -29.69 -4.38 6.36
C HIS A 451 -29.00 -4.08 5.02
N VAL A 452 -29.42 -2.99 4.38
CA VAL A 452 -28.90 -2.56 3.08
C VAL A 452 -28.41 -1.13 3.18
N ARG A 453 -27.38 -0.79 2.42
CA ARG A 453 -26.96 0.59 2.16
C ARG A 453 -26.94 0.85 0.65
N ALA A 454 -27.53 1.95 0.21
CA ALA A 454 -27.37 2.40 -1.17
C ALA A 454 -26.08 3.22 -1.29
N VAL A 455 -25.35 3.03 -2.39
CA VAL A 455 -24.01 3.60 -2.59
C VAL A 455 -23.98 4.47 -3.85
N ALA A 456 -23.45 5.68 -3.74
CA ALA A 456 -23.23 6.62 -4.83
C ALA A 456 -22.02 6.24 -5.72
N PRO A 457 -21.86 6.85 -6.91
CA PRO A 457 -20.72 6.59 -7.79
C PRO A 457 -19.34 6.91 -7.19
N ASP A 458 -19.27 7.82 -6.23
CA ASP A 458 -18.06 8.20 -5.48
C ASP A 458 -17.80 7.29 -4.25
N GLY A 459 -18.66 6.29 -4.02
CA GLY A 459 -18.56 5.32 -2.93
C GLY A 459 -19.23 5.74 -1.62
N ARG A 460 -19.80 6.95 -1.51
CA ARG A 460 -20.56 7.33 -0.31
C ARG A 460 -21.85 6.52 -0.19
N SER A 461 -22.23 6.20 1.04
CA SER A 461 -23.36 5.31 1.32
C SER A 461 -24.45 5.99 2.15
N THR A 462 -25.69 5.54 2.00
CA THR A 462 -26.76 5.88 2.95
C THR A 462 -26.43 5.39 4.36
N PRO A 463 -27.10 5.95 5.39
CA PRO A 463 -27.31 5.21 6.64
C PRO A 463 -27.90 3.81 6.36
N PRO A 464 -27.74 2.83 7.28
CA PRO A 464 -28.39 1.54 7.15
C PRO A 464 -29.90 1.68 6.94
N SER A 465 -30.49 0.81 6.14
CA SER A 465 -31.94 0.60 6.12
C SER A 465 -32.47 0.18 7.50
N ASN A 466 -33.79 0.04 7.64
CA ASN A 466 -34.34 -0.81 8.69
C ASN A 466 -33.72 -2.21 8.61
N SER A 467 -33.58 -2.88 9.74
CA SER A 467 -33.09 -4.26 9.78
C SER A 467 -34.24 -5.26 9.72
N VAL A 468 -34.01 -6.40 9.07
CA VAL A 468 -34.94 -7.53 9.06
C VAL A 468 -34.23 -8.76 9.59
N SER A 469 -34.83 -9.44 10.58
CA SER A 469 -34.32 -10.71 11.08
C SER A 469 -35.19 -11.86 10.62
N LEU A 470 -34.57 -12.94 10.13
CA LEU A 470 -35.23 -14.14 9.64
C LEU A 470 -34.52 -15.38 10.18
N THR A 471 -35.28 -16.43 10.44
CA THR A 471 -34.77 -17.76 10.77
C THR A 471 -35.37 -18.73 9.75
N PRO A 472 -34.65 -19.07 8.67
CA PRO A 472 -35.13 -20.08 7.73
C PRO A 472 -35.35 -21.40 8.46
N ASP A 473 -36.40 -22.13 8.14
CA ASP A 473 -36.67 -23.42 8.77
C ASP A 473 -35.62 -24.46 8.36
N ILE A 474 -35.35 -25.42 9.24
CA ILE A 474 -34.57 -26.60 8.88
C ILE A 474 -35.41 -27.40 7.87
N PRO A 475 -34.91 -27.67 6.65
CA PRO A 475 -35.66 -28.47 5.68
C PRO A 475 -36.03 -29.84 6.25
N SER A 476 -37.23 -30.33 5.94
CA SER A 476 -37.56 -31.72 6.24
C SER A 476 -36.74 -32.64 5.32
N TYR A 477 -36.04 -33.60 5.91
CA TYR A 477 -35.26 -34.61 5.18
C TYR A 477 -35.94 -35.99 5.20
N GLU A 478 -37.17 -36.09 5.70
CA GLU A 478 -37.95 -37.31 5.59
C GLU A 478 -38.18 -37.64 4.11
N LYS A 479 -37.91 -38.90 3.71
CA LYS A 479 -38.08 -39.34 2.33
C LYS A 479 -39.50 -39.02 1.88
N LEU A 480 -39.65 -38.32 0.75
CA LEU A 480 -40.89 -38.30 -0.01
C LEU A 480 -41.19 -39.75 -0.41
N GLU A 481 -42.00 -40.45 0.40
CA GLU A 481 -42.62 -41.69 0.00
C GLU A 481 -43.60 -41.36 -1.12
N ASN A 482 -43.16 -41.65 -2.35
CA ASN A 482 -43.93 -41.84 -3.58
C ASN A 482 -45.18 -40.94 -3.78
N ALA A 483 -45.03 -39.88 -4.59
CA ALA A 483 -46.13 -39.30 -5.36
C ALA A 483 -46.38 -40.10 -6.64
#